data_AF-A0A941YFT4-F1
#
_entry.id   AF-A0A941YFT4-F1
#
_cell.length_a   1.000
_cell.length_b   1.000
_cell.length_c   1.000
_cell.angle_alpha   90.00
_cell.angle_beta   90.00
_cell.angle_gamma   90.00
#
_symmetry.space_group_name_H-M   'P 1'
#
loop_
_entity.id
_entity.type
_entity.pdbx_description
1 polymer ?
#
loop_
_entity_poly.entity_id
_entity_poly.type
_entity_poly.pdbx_seq_one_letter_code
_entity_poly.pdbx_strand_id
1 'polypeptide(L)'
;MAIELLDNPLITSLEEDLMGSFGSFPEEIYLISVGDGKFACNNATTPDGMQVNGLACFPSPDDATTYMASEGGLSGDIKKSSFNDAREIAKSKPVLDCLFLFAGIRIVEIHFVR
;
A
#
# COMPACT_ATOMS: atom_id res chain seq x y z
N MET A 1 36.45 -2.48 24.81
CA MET A 1 35.05 -2.88 25.05
C MET A 1 34.19 -1.85 24.35
N ALA A 2 33.56 -2.24 23.24
CA ALA A 2 32.66 -1.36 22.50
C ALA A 2 31.22 -1.59 23.01
N ILE A 3 30.49 -0.50 23.18
CA ILE A 3 29.09 -0.47 23.60
C ILE A 3 28.25 -0.79 22.36
N GLU A 4 27.57 -1.93 22.34
CA GLU A 4 26.55 -2.23 21.34
C GLU A 4 25.31 -1.38 21.65
N LEU A 5 25.07 -0.38 20.81
CA LEU A 5 23.80 0.33 20.74
C LEU A 5 22.78 -0.65 20.16
N LEU A 6 21.84 -1.07 20.99
CA LEU A 6 20.63 -1.78 20.57
C LEU A 6 19.80 -0.84 19.70
N ASP A 7 19.98 -0.94 18.38
CA ASP A 7 19.15 -0.25 17.41
C ASP A 7 17.72 -0.78 17.44
N ASN A 8 16.82 0.17 17.55
CA ASN A 8 15.38 0.06 17.69
C ASN A 8 14.76 -0.59 16.43
N PRO A 9 13.99 -1.69 16.51
CA PRO A 9 13.47 -2.40 15.33
C PRO A 9 12.25 -1.73 14.66
N LEU A 10 12.08 -0.41 14.82
CA LEU A 10 10.94 0.34 14.28
C LEU A 10 11.28 1.22 13.06
N ILE A 11 12.45 1.02 12.48
CA ILE A 11 12.81 1.64 11.20
C ILE A 11 12.44 0.65 10.11
N THR A 12 11.22 0.75 9.57
CA THR A 12 10.90 0.24 8.23
C THR A 12 11.63 1.09 7.20
N SER A 13 12.96 0.99 7.18
CA SER A 13 13.73 1.34 5.99
C SER A 13 13.27 0.36 4.92
N LEU A 14 12.48 0.84 3.96
CA LEU A 14 12.22 0.12 2.72
C LEU A 14 13.59 -0.09 2.06
N GLU A 15 14.20 -1.24 2.33
CA GLU A 15 15.38 -1.70 1.61
C GLU A 15 14.97 -1.91 0.15
N GLU A 16 15.39 -0.98 -0.71
CA GLU A 16 15.15 -0.99 -2.17
C GLU A 16 15.60 -2.30 -2.85
N ASP A 17 16.39 -3.15 -2.18
CA ASP A 17 16.91 -4.42 -2.70
C ASP A 17 16.07 -5.67 -2.34
N LEU A 18 15.05 -5.57 -1.48
CA LEU A 18 14.22 -6.73 -1.06
C LEU A 18 12.79 -6.73 -1.64
N MET A 19 12.47 -5.74 -2.47
CA MET A 19 11.17 -5.65 -3.13
C MET A 19 11.24 -6.50 -4.41
N GLY A 20 10.68 -7.70 -4.37
CA GLY A 20 10.43 -8.48 -5.58
C GLY A 20 9.57 -7.64 -6.52
N SER A 21 10.22 -6.98 -7.47
CA SER A 21 9.53 -6.16 -8.46
C SER A 21 8.59 -7.09 -9.22
N PHE A 22 7.29 -6.79 -9.19
CA PHE A 22 6.31 -7.42 -10.07
C PHE A 22 6.59 -7.06 -11.55
N GLY A 23 7.62 -6.25 -11.85
CA GLY A 23 7.97 -5.75 -13.18
C GLY A 23 7.00 -4.69 -13.70
N SER A 24 5.74 -4.71 -13.25
CA SER A 24 4.70 -3.74 -13.54
C SER A 24 3.54 -3.84 -12.54
N PHE A 25 2.79 -2.76 -12.36
CA PHE A 25 1.54 -2.79 -11.57
C PHE A 25 0.52 -3.72 -12.27
N PRO A 26 -0.11 -4.68 -11.57
CA PRO A 26 -1.06 -5.60 -12.18
C PRO A 26 -2.25 -4.87 -12.81
N GLU A 27 -2.72 -5.31 -13.99
CA GLU A 27 -3.94 -4.75 -14.60
C GLU A 27 -5.19 -5.03 -13.77
N GLU A 28 -5.24 -6.20 -13.15
CA GLU A 28 -6.29 -6.62 -12.24
C GLU A 28 -5.80 -6.52 -10.80
N ILE A 29 -6.56 -5.80 -9.97
CA ILE A 29 -6.25 -5.58 -8.57
C ILE A 29 -7.50 -5.67 -7.72
N TYR A 30 -7.28 -5.72 -6.43
CA TYR A 30 -8.32 -5.77 -5.41
C TYR A 30 -8.18 -4.53 -4.54
N LEU A 31 -9.31 -3.95 -4.16
CA LEU A 31 -9.42 -2.81 -3.25
C LEU A 31 -10.27 -3.25 -2.06
N ILE A 32 -10.07 -2.64 -0.90
CA ILE A 32 -10.95 -2.82 0.26
C ILE A 32 -11.94 -1.66 0.29
N SER A 33 -13.22 -1.95 0.10
CA SER A 33 -14.32 -0.98 0.21
C SER A 33 -14.83 -0.94 1.64
N VAL A 34 -14.80 0.23 2.29
CA VAL A 34 -15.27 0.40 3.68
C VAL A 34 -16.70 0.97 3.75
N GLY A 35 -17.45 0.90 2.65
CA GLY A 35 -18.79 1.45 2.52
C GLY A 35 -18.82 2.88 1.98
N ASP A 36 -20.01 3.35 1.56
CA ASP A 36 -20.25 4.71 1.05
C ASP A 36 -19.31 5.17 -0.09
N GLY A 37 -18.85 4.22 -0.92
CA GLY A 37 -17.90 4.51 -2.01
C GLY A 37 -16.51 4.92 -1.53
N LYS A 38 -16.16 4.61 -0.28
CA LYS A 38 -14.83 4.84 0.31
C LYS A 38 -13.99 3.57 0.20
N PHE A 39 -12.70 3.76 0.01
CA PHE A 39 -11.72 2.68 -0.12
C PHE A 39 -10.60 2.85 0.90
N ALA A 40 -9.99 1.73 1.28
CA ALA A 40 -8.83 1.73 2.16
C ALA A 40 -7.66 2.49 1.52
N CYS A 41 -7.04 3.34 2.31
CA CYS A 41 -5.86 4.11 1.95
C CYS A 41 -4.82 3.90 3.05
N ASN A 42 -3.56 4.13 2.72
CA ASN A 42 -2.47 4.13 3.69
C ASN A 42 -1.58 5.36 3.45
N ASN A 43 -0.68 5.64 4.38
CA ASN A 43 0.37 6.63 4.24
C ASN A 43 1.73 5.94 4.39
N ALA A 44 2.69 6.36 3.58
CA ALA A 44 4.06 5.86 3.64
C ALA A 44 5.03 7.05 3.68
N THR A 45 6.23 6.80 4.21
CA THR A 45 7.35 7.74 4.09
C THR A 45 8.31 7.16 3.07
N THR A 46 8.56 7.88 1.98
CA THR A 46 9.53 7.49 0.96
C THR A 46 10.97 7.62 1.49
N PRO A 47 11.98 6.98 0.86
CA PRO A 47 13.36 7.00 1.36
C PRO A 47 13.98 8.40 1.49
N ASP A 48 13.49 9.38 0.74
CA ASP A 48 13.87 10.79 0.80
C ASP A 48 13.18 11.57 1.95
N GLY A 49 12.33 10.90 2.74
CA GLY A 49 11.62 11.48 3.87
C GLY A 49 10.30 12.17 3.52
N MET A 50 9.86 12.11 2.26
CA MET A 50 8.56 12.65 1.86
C MET A 50 7.42 11.75 2.35
N GLN A 51 6.38 12.36 2.92
CA GLN A 51 5.16 11.64 3.27
C GLN A 51 4.21 11.62 2.07
N VAL A 52 3.73 10.43 1.73
CA VAL A 52 2.83 10.19 0.61
C VAL A 52 1.61 9.43 1.07
N ASN A 53 0.44 9.79 0.57
CA ASN A 53 -0.79 9.04 0.83
C ASN A 53 -1.17 8.26 -0.43
N GLY A 54 -1.55 7.00 -0.26
CA GLY A 54 -1.85 6.12 -1.38
C GLY A 54 -3.10 5.29 -1.18
N LEU A 55 -3.78 5.00 -2.28
CA LEU A 55 -4.85 4.02 -2.31
C LEU A 55 -4.23 2.62 -2.09
N ALA A 56 -4.79 1.82 -1.18
CA ALA A 56 -4.32 0.47 -0.93
C ALA A 56 -4.88 -0.50 -1.98
N CYS A 57 -4.00 -1.05 -2.81
CA CYS A 57 -4.30 -2.00 -3.87
C CYS A 57 -3.62 -3.33 -3.56
N PHE A 58 -4.25 -4.44 -3.94
CA PHE A 58 -3.76 -5.79 -3.68
C PHE A 58 -3.75 -6.62 -4.96
N PRO A 59 -2.73 -7.47 -5.21
CA PRO A 59 -2.70 -8.33 -6.40
C PRO A 59 -3.65 -9.54 -6.25
N SER A 60 -4.04 -9.88 -5.03
CA SER A 60 -4.96 -10.98 -4.74
C SER A 60 -5.94 -10.62 -3.59
N PRO A 61 -7.09 -11.31 -3.48
CA PRO A 61 -7.98 -11.15 -2.34
C PRO A 61 -7.38 -11.68 -1.03
N ASP A 62 -6.44 -12.62 -1.09
CA ASP A 62 -5.77 -13.17 0.10
C ASP A 62 -4.82 -12.14 0.73
N ASP A 63 -4.14 -11.35 -0.11
CA ASP A 63 -3.33 -10.21 0.34
C ASP A 63 -4.20 -9.14 1.02
N ALA A 64 -5.35 -8.81 0.42
CA ALA A 64 -6.31 -7.88 1.01
C ALA A 64 -6.83 -8.39 2.37
N THR A 65 -7.12 -9.68 2.48
CA THR A 65 -7.58 -10.31 3.73
C THR A 65 -6.49 -10.24 4.80
N THR A 66 -5.25 -10.53 4.44
CA THR A 66 -4.09 -10.44 5.33
C THR A 66 -3.91 -9.02 5.86
N TYR A 67 -3.99 -8.04 4.96
CA TYR A 67 -3.92 -6.62 5.31
C TYR A 67 -5.03 -6.22 6.28
N MET A 68 -6.28 -6.59 5.99
CA MET A 68 -7.43 -6.32 6.85
C MET A 68 -7.25 -6.89 8.27
N ALA A 69 -6.68 -8.08 8.40
CA ALA A 69 -6.40 -8.70 9.69
C ALA A 69 -5.29 -7.96 10.48
N SER A 70 -4.32 -7.36 9.79
CA SER A 70 -3.18 -6.68 10.41
C SER A 70 -3.47 -5.25 10.88
N GLU A 71 -4.31 -4.52 10.14
CA GLU A 71 -4.63 -3.11 10.39
C GLU A 71 -5.75 -2.96 11.45
N GLY A 72 -5.60 -3.64 12.58
CA GLY A 72 -6.54 -3.57 13.70
C GLY A 72 -7.95 -4.13 13.39
N GLY A 73 -8.08 -4.98 12.37
CA GLY A 73 -9.37 -5.54 11.95
C GLY A 73 -10.18 -4.60 11.09
N LEU A 74 -9.54 -3.94 10.11
CA LEU A 74 -10.22 -3.14 9.10
C LEU A 74 -11.36 -3.96 8.47
N SER A 75 -12.59 -3.53 8.71
CA SER A 75 -13.79 -4.19 8.19
C SER A 75 -14.21 -3.53 6.88
N GLY A 76 -14.38 -4.34 5.84
CA GLY A 76 -14.76 -3.89 4.51
C GLY A 76 -14.96 -5.06 3.57
N ASP A 77 -15.36 -4.75 2.35
CA ASP A 77 -15.59 -5.71 1.29
C ASP A 77 -14.42 -5.67 0.29
N ILE A 78 -13.89 -6.84 -0.05
CA ILE A 78 -12.89 -6.95 -1.10
C ILE A 78 -13.58 -6.79 -2.45
N LYS A 79 -13.18 -5.75 -3.18
CA LYS A 79 -13.72 -5.41 -4.50
C LYS A 79 -12.64 -5.57 -5.56
N LYS A 80 -12.92 -6.41 -6.55
CA LYS A 80 -12.12 -6.49 -7.77
C LYS A 80 -12.25 -5.21 -8.59
N SER A 81 -11.13 -4.71 -9.10
CA SER A 81 -11.04 -3.48 -9.89
C SER A 81 -9.91 -3.59 -10.93
N SER A 82 -9.87 -2.65 -11.87
CA SER A 82 -8.73 -2.51 -12.77
C SER A 82 -7.74 -1.47 -12.25
N PHE A 83 -6.49 -1.57 -12.67
CA PHE A 83 -5.48 -0.55 -12.42
C PHE A 83 -5.96 0.85 -12.84
N ASN A 84 -6.55 0.98 -14.02
CA ASN A 84 -7.02 2.26 -14.53
C ASN A 84 -8.17 2.83 -13.69
N ASP A 85 -9.10 2.00 -13.22
CA ASP A 85 -10.18 2.45 -12.34
C ASP A 85 -9.64 2.95 -10.99
N ALA A 86 -8.72 2.18 -10.38
CA ALA A 86 -8.07 2.59 -9.13
C ALA A 86 -7.25 3.88 -9.30
N ARG A 87 -6.58 4.03 -10.44
CA ARG A 87 -5.84 5.25 -10.80
C ARG A 87 -6.78 6.45 -10.90
N GLU A 88 -7.93 6.33 -11.54
CA GLU A 88 -8.89 7.43 -11.60
C GLU A 88 -9.54 7.72 -10.24
N ILE A 89 -9.77 6.70 -9.40
CA ILE A 89 -10.18 6.89 -8.00
C ILE A 89 -9.14 7.73 -7.25
N ALA A 90 -7.86 7.36 -7.31
CA ALA A 90 -6.79 8.10 -6.63
C ALA A 90 -6.68 9.53 -7.15
N LYS A 91 -6.72 9.74 -8.48
CA LYS A 91 -6.70 11.08 -9.09
C LYS A 91 -7.89 11.94 -8.65
N SER A 92 -9.07 11.35 -8.45
CA SER A 92 -10.26 12.07 -7.99
C SER A 92 -10.17 12.60 -6.55
N LYS A 93 -9.20 12.12 -5.75
CA LYS A 93 -9.01 12.52 -4.35
C LYS A 93 -7.74 13.35 -4.22
N PRO A 94 -7.83 14.65 -3.86
CA PRO A 94 -6.67 15.54 -3.81
C PRO A 94 -5.62 15.15 -2.78
N VAL A 95 -6.00 14.34 -1.78
CA VAL A 95 -5.09 13.86 -0.73
C VAL A 95 -4.23 12.67 -1.16
N LEU A 96 -4.63 11.91 -2.20
CA LEU A 96 -3.95 10.67 -2.60
C LEU A 96 -2.95 10.92 -3.72
N ASP A 97 -1.66 10.75 -3.44
CA ASP A 97 -0.55 11.00 -4.36
C ASP A 97 -0.24 9.80 -5.26
N CYS A 98 -0.58 8.60 -4.80
CA CYS A 98 -0.19 7.35 -5.46
C CYS A 98 -1.16 6.18 -5.22
N LEU A 99 -0.86 5.06 -5.87
CA LEU A 99 -1.37 3.73 -5.55
C LEU A 99 -0.26 2.95 -4.85
N PHE A 100 -0.59 2.26 -3.77
CA PHE A 100 0.30 1.31 -3.12
C PHE A 100 -0.13 -0.11 -3.46
N LEU A 101 0.76 -0.88 -4.06
CA LEU A 101 0.56 -2.31 -4.19
C LEU A 101 1.05 -3.00 -2.92
N PHE A 102 0.15 -3.66 -2.21
CA PHE A 102 0.45 -4.44 -1.02
C PHE A 102 0.49 -5.93 -1.35
N ALA A 103 1.57 -6.61 -0.98
CA ALA A 103 1.60 -8.06 -0.86
C ALA A 103 1.66 -8.40 0.63
N GLY A 104 0.58 -9.00 1.15
CA GLY A 104 0.28 -9.06 2.58
C GLY A 104 0.25 -7.66 3.21
N ILE A 105 1.20 -7.39 4.11
CA ILE A 105 1.31 -6.12 4.86
C ILE A 105 2.41 -5.18 4.35
N ARG A 106 3.09 -5.55 3.26
CA ARG A 106 4.24 -4.80 2.74
C ARG A 106 3.87 -4.10 1.44
N ILE A 107 4.27 -2.84 1.33
CA ILE A 107 4.23 -2.11 0.05
C ILE A 107 5.34 -2.71 -0.82
N VAL A 108 4.96 -3.29 -1.96
CA VAL A 108 5.87 -3.90 -2.93
C VAL A 108 6.06 -3.05 -4.19
N GLU A 109 5.17 -2.08 -4.44
CA GLU A 109 5.27 -1.16 -5.58
C GLU A 109 4.48 0.13 -5.28
N ILE A 110 4.96 1.27 -5.81
CA ILE A 110 4.29 2.57 -5.69
C ILE A 110 4.07 3.16 -7.09
N HIS A 111 2.81 3.42 -7.45
CA HIS A 111 2.47 4.11 -8.69
C HIS A 111 1.97 5.52 -8.42
N PHE A 112 2.80 6.53 -8.68
CA PHE A 112 2.41 7.94 -8.56
C PHE A 112 1.41 8.34 -9.64
N VAL A 113 0.39 9.10 -9.24
CA VAL A 113 -0.67 9.56 -10.15
C VAL A 113 -0.62 11.07 -10.40
N ARG A 114 0.40 11.77 -9.89
CA ARG A 114 0.66 13.20 -10.02
C ARG A 114 2.14 13.49 -10.27
#